data_AF-A0A562K487-F1
#
_entry.id   AF-A0A562K487-F1
#
_cell.length_a   1.000
_cell.length_b   1.000
_cell.length_c   1.000
_cell.angle_alpha   90.00
_cell.angle_beta   90.00
_cell.angle_gamma   90.00
#
_symmetry.space_group_name_H-M   'P 1'
#
loop_
_entity.id
_entity.type
_entity.pdbx_description
1 polymer ?
#
loop_
_entity_poly.entity_id
_entity_poly.type
_entity_poly.pdbx_seq_one_letter_code
_entity_poly.pdbx_strand_id
1 'polypeptide(L)'
;MAKAPSLSVPKIGAPGSPKQLRLSLEPALAAELDRYVEAYAIEYGERVDLETLVPHILASFIAADRGFKKFKSEQARTATAAE
;
A
#
# COMPACT_ATOMS: atom_id res chain seq x y z
N MET A 1 -39.85 -0.18 33.61
CA MET A 1 -39.89 0.58 32.33
C MET A 1 -38.97 -0.14 31.36
N ALA A 2 -39.47 -0.54 30.18
CA ALA A 2 -38.72 -1.27 29.16
C ALA A 2 -38.09 -0.33 28.12
N LYS A 3 -37.11 -0.87 27.36
CA LYS A 3 -36.57 -0.44 26.04
C LYS A 3 -35.34 0.51 26.10
N ALA A 4 -34.22 0.31 25.38
CA ALA A 4 -33.85 -0.56 24.26
C ALA A 4 -32.33 -0.89 24.27
N PRO A 5 -31.88 -1.99 23.61
CA PRO A 5 -30.45 -2.26 23.39
C PRO A 5 -29.89 -1.33 22.31
N SER A 6 -28.79 -0.63 22.60
CA SER A 6 -28.06 0.12 21.56
C SER A 6 -27.23 -0.86 20.73
N LEU A 7 -27.61 -0.98 19.46
CA LEU A 7 -27.13 -1.93 18.46
C LEU A 7 -25.59 -1.97 18.33
N SER A 8 -25.03 -3.17 18.45
CA SER A 8 -23.76 -3.55 17.82
C SER A 8 -23.96 -3.62 16.32
N VAL A 9 -23.58 -2.55 15.63
CA VAL A 9 -23.19 -2.66 14.21
C VAL A 9 -21.74 -2.20 14.14
N PRO A 10 -20.76 -3.11 13.91
CA PRO A 10 -19.44 -2.66 13.54
C PRO A 10 -19.59 -1.80 12.30
N LYS A 11 -18.99 -0.60 12.31
CA LYS A 11 -18.96 0.30 11.16
C LYS A 11 -18.17 -0.39 10.04
N ILE A 12 -18.84 -1.23 9.25
CA ILE A 12 -18.28 -1.79 8.02
C ILE A 12 -18.31 -0.64 7.01
N GLY A 13 -17.13 -0.13 6.69
CA GLY A 13 -16.98 0.98 5.74
C GLY A 13 -15.76 1.86 5.94
N ALA A 14 -14.69 1.40 6.58
CA ALA A 14 -13.40 2.06 6.41
C ALA A 14 -12.66 1.31 5.28
N PRO A 15 -12.30 1.96 4.15
CA PRO A 15 -11.21 1.43 3.33
C PRO A 15 -10.06 1.13 4.30
N GLY A 16 -9.50 -0.08 4.22
CA GLY A 16 -8.56 -0.59 5.22
C GLY A 16 -7.59 0.52 5.63
N SER A 17 -7.59 0.85 6.92
CA SER A 17 -6.87 2.03 7.41
C SER A 17 -5.44 1.98 6.91
N PRO A 18 -4.91 3.10 6.35
CA PRO A 18 -3.56 3.11 5.82
C PRO A 18 -2.60 2.61 6.90
N LYS A 19 -1.87 1.54 6.59
CA LYS A 19 -0.91 0.95 7.54
C LYS A 19 0.33 1.83 7.55
N GLN A 20 0.56 2.55 8.65
CA GLN A 20 1.82 3.26 8.85
C GLN A 20 2.97 2.27 9.02
N LEU A 21 4.03 2.47 8.25
CA LEU A 21 5.25 1.67 8.28
C LEU A 21 6.44 2.62 8.47
N ARG A 22 7.28 2.35 9.48
CA ARG A 22 8.55 3.05 9.64
C ARG A 22 9.63 2.25 8.92
N LEU A 23 10.33 2.88 7.98
CA LEU A 23 11.38 2.27 7.17
C LEU A 23 12.73 2.88 7.54
N SER A 24 13.72 2.04 7.77
CA SER A 24 15.12 2.46 7.82
C SER A 24 15.73 2.20 6.46
N LEU A 25 16.13 3.25 5.75
CA LEU A 25 16.74 3.16 4.43
C LEU A 25 18.26 3.26 4.57
N GLU A 26 18.97 2.52 3.72
CA GLU A 26 20.41 2.69 3.59
C GLU A 26 20.71 4.06 2.95
N PRO A 27 21.77 4.78 3.37
CA PRO A 27 22.02 6.16 2.92
C PRO A 27 22.13 6.30 1.40
N ALA A 28 22.66 5.28 0.71
CA ALA A 28 22.73 5.28 -0.75
C ALA A 28 21.33 5.29 -1.39
N LEU A 29 20.39 4.50 -0.86
CA LEU A 29 19.02 4.45 -1.36
C LEU A 29 18.25 5.73 -1.05
N ALA A 30 18.46 6.32 0.13
CA ALA A 30 17.85 7.60 0.48
C ALA A 30 18.27 8.70 -0.50
N ALA A 31 19.58 8.80 -0.80
CA ALA A 31 20.10 9.78 -1.74
C ALA A 31 19.55 9.61 -3.17
N GLU A 32 19.34 8.37 -3.61
CA GLU A 32 18.72 8.09 -4.92
C GLU A 32 17.24 8.48 -4.95
N LEU A 33 16.52 8.28 -3.85
CA LEU A 33 15.11 8.69 -3.74
C LEU A 33 14.96 10.22 -3.75
N ASP A 34 15.85 10.96 -3.09
CA ASP A 34 15.88 12.42 -3.16
C ASP A 34 16.07 12.91 -4.61
N ARG A 35 17.05 12.34 -5.33
CA ARG A 35 17.26 12.66 -6.76
C ARG A 35 16.05 12.33 -7.62
N TYR A 36 15.34 11.24 -7.30
CA TYR A 36 14.14 10.85 -8.01
C TYR A 36 13.01 11.87 -7.81
N VAL A 37 12.86 12.41 -6.61
CA VAL A 37 11.90 13.50 -6.33
C VAL A 37 12.27 14.76 -7.11
N GLU A 38 13.54 15.12 -7.15
CA GLU A 38 14.00 16.27 -7.94
C GLU A 38 13.74 16.08 -9.44
N ALA A 39 14.05 14.89 -9.98
CA ALA A 39 13.78 14.55 -11.37
C ALA A 39 12.28 14.62 -11.69
N TYR A 40 11.42 14.13 -10.80
CA TYR A 40 9.97 14.22 -10.96
C TYR A 40 9.50 15.68 -10.99
N ALA A 41 10.05 16.53 -10.11
CA ALA A 41 9.71 17.95 -10.06
C ALA A 41 10.15 18.71 -11.32
N ILE A 42 11.29 18.32 -11.90
CA ILE A 42 11.77 18.90 -13.17
C ILE A 42 10.83 18.51 -14.32
N GLU A 43 10.43 17.23 -14.39
CA GLU A 43 9.60 16.71 -15.49
C GLU A 43 8.15 17.21 -15.42
N TYR A 44 7.54 17.20 -14.24
CA TYR A 44 6.11 17.49 -14.05
C TYR A 44 5.84 18.88 -13.49
N GLY A 45 6.88 19.63 -13.11
CA GLY A 45 6.75 20.97 -12.50
C GLY A 45 6.22 20.97 -11.07
N GLU A 46 5.96 19.80 -10.48
CA GLU A 46 5.43 19.65 -9.13
C GLU A 46 6.37 18.79 -8.26
N ARG A 47 6.74 19.33 -7.09
CA ARG A 47 7.49 18.56 -6.09
C ARG A 47 6.53 17.67 -5.31
N VAL A 48 6.82 16.38 -5.31
CA VAL A 48 6.12 15.38 -4.50
C VAL A 48 6.96 15.02 -3.29
N ASP A 49 6.34 14.84 -2.13
CA ASP A 49 7.05 14.38 -0.94
C ASP A 49 7.34 12.86 -1.02
N LEU A 50 8.43 12.42 -0.39
CA LEU A 50 8.79 11.00 -0.29
C LEU A 50 7.70 10.17 0.39
N GLU A 51 6.98 10.71 1.37
CA GLU A 51 5.86 10.05 2.05
C GLU A 51 4.71 9.72 1.10
N THR A 52 4.59 10.48 0.00
CA THR A 52 3.59 10.22 -1.05
C THR A 52 4.18 9.34 -2.15
N LEU A 53 5.41 9.62 -2.57
CA LEU A 53 6.06 8.91 -3.68
C LEU A 53 6.33 7.43 -3.36
N VAL A 54 6.83 7.13 -2.16
CA VAL A 54 7.23 5.77 -1.77
C VAL A 54 6.04 4.78 -1.81
N PRO A 55 4.85 5.07 -1.25
CA PRO A 55 3.68 4.21 -1.41
C PRO A 55 3.30 3.95 -2.87
N HIS A 56 3.38 4.96 -3.74
CA HIS A 56 3.06 4.80 -5.16
C HIS A 56 4.07 3.90 -5.89
N ILE A 57 5.36 4.08 -5.62
CA ILE A 57 6.42 3.21 -6.15
C ILE A 57 6.22 1.76 -5.69
N LEU A 58 5.97 1.55 -4.40
CA LEU A 58 5.74 0.21 -3.83
C LEU A 58 4.49 -0.45 -4.42
N ALA A 59 3.38 0.30 -4.56
CA ALA A 59 2.16 -0.21 -5.18
C ALA A 59 2.42 -0.67 -6.62
N SER A 60 3.15 0.13 -7.40
CA SER A 60 3.52 -0.18 -8.78
C SER A 60 4.43 -1.40 -8.86
N PHE A 61 5.41 -1.51 -7.94
CA PHE A 61 6.32 -2.64 -7.85
C PHE A 61 5.57 -3.96 -7.56
N ILE A 62 4.72 -3.99 -6.53
CA ILE A 62 3.91 -5.17 -6.19
C ILE A 62 2.95 -5.52 -7.32
N ALA A 63 2.36 -4.53 -7.97
CA ALA A 63 1.50 -4.74 -9.14
C ALA A 63 2.28 -5.22 -10.37
N ALA A 64 3.59 -5.01 -10.47
CA ALA A 64 4.41 -5.47 -11.58
C ALA A 64 5.06 -6.85 -11.32
N ASP A 65 5.23 -7.26 -10.06
CA ASP A 65 5.89 -8.50 -9.66
C ASP A 65 5.14 -9.75 -10.17
N ARG A 66 5.70 -10.37 -11.23
CA ARG A 66 5.13 -11.56 -11.86
C ARG A 66 5.24 -12.80 -10.96
N GLY A 67 6.30 -12.90 -10.17
CA GLY A 67 6.49 -14.00 -9.23
C GLY A 67 5.40 -13.97 -8.16
N PHE A 68 5.15 -12.78 -7.60
CA PHE A 68 4.08 -12.57 -6.64
C PHE A 68 2.69 -12.81 -7.22
N LYS A 69 2.44 -12.38 -8.47
CA LYS A 69 1.18 -12.69 -9.17
C LYS A 69 0.93 -14.18 -9.31
N LYS A 70 1.95 -14.95 -9.71
CA LYS A 70 1.85 -16.42 -9.83
C LYS A 70 1.54 -17.05 -8.47
N PHE A 71 2.27 -16.66 -7.43
CA PHE A 71 2.02 -17.12 -6.07
C PHE A 71 0.58 -16.86 -5.62
N LYS A 72 0.05 -15.65 -5.86
CA LYS A 72 -1.35 -15.29 -5.52
C LYS A 72 -2.37 -16.17 -6.27
N SER A 73 -2.12 -16.46 -7.54
CA SER A 73 -3.00 -17.33 -8.33
C SER A 73 -2.98 -18.79 -7.88
N GLU A 74 -1.83 -19.29 -7.43
CA GLU A 74 -1.69 -20.65 -6.91
C GLU A 74 -2.41 -20.79 -5.56
N GLN A 75 -2.23 -19.82 -4.65
CA GLN A 75 -2.95 -19.73 -3.38
C GLN A 75 -4.47 -19.67 -3.56
N ALA A 76 -4.95 -18.95 -4.58
CA ALA A 76 -6.38 -18.89 -4.88
C ALA A 76 -6.90 -20.26 -5.31
N ARG A 77 -6.17 -20.99 -6.17
CA ARG A 77 -6.56 -22.34 -6.63
C ARG A 77 -6.58 -23.36 -5.51
N THR A 78 -5.60 -23.34 -4.60
CA THR A 78 -5.58 -24.25 -3.46
C THR A 78 -6.70 -23.97 -2.47
N ALA A 79 -7.09 -22.70 -2.29
CA ALA A 79 -8.25 -22.34 -1.48
C ALA A 79 -9.58 -22.79 -2.11
N THR A 80 -9.73 -22.71 -3.44
CA THR A 80 -10.96 -23.18 -4.12
C THR A 80 -11.06 -24.71 -4.19
N ALA A 81 -9.95 -25.44 -4.04
CA ALA A 81 -9.94 -26.90 -4.05
C ALA A 81 -10.14 -27.53 -2.66
N ALA A 82 -10.09 -26.72 -1.60
CA ALA A 82 -10.28 -27.15 -0.21
C ALA A 82 -11.68 -26.81 0.35
N GLU A 83 -12.56 -26.25 -0.48
CA GLU A 83 -13.97 -25.94 -0.20
C GLU A 83 -14.88 -26.83 -1.05
#